data_AF-A0A4Q0J2Z1-F1
#
_entry.id   AF-A0A4Q0J2Z1-F1
#
_cell.length_a   1.000
_cell.length_b   1.000
_cell.length_c   1.000
_cell.angle_alpha   90.00
_cell.angle_beta   90.00
_cell.angle_gamma   90.00
#
_symmetry.space_group_name_H-M   'P 1'
#
loop_
_entity.id
_entity.type
_entity.pdbx_description
1 polymer ?
#
loop_
_entity_poly.entity_id
_entity_poly.type
_entity_poly.pdbx_seq_one_letter_code
_entity_poly.pdbx_strand_id
1 'polypeptide(L)'
;METSNTNLTDQEILFCDLFAHGEAPFGGNAARCYQEVFNDTSKRTKSRAARLLARPEIQEYLKSLDELTYEEAKYMKTFLRENLISIIEECSTAELRDRKGVIQSPAAMRSIAVNAVKALMELYPVKAAQENKLKIEGSGEGGITFNVIMPEQPKQES
;
A
#
# COMPACT_ATOMS: atom_id res chain seq x y z
N MET A 1 19.82 15.92 0.03
CA MET A 1 18.99 15.11 -0.88
C MET A 1 18.70 16.00 -2.06
N GLU A 2 19.32 15.71 -3.19
CA GLU A 2 19.27 16.57 -4.38
C GLU A 2 17.87 16.48 -5.00
N THR A 3 17.18 17.62 -5.03
CA THR A 3 15.87 17.80 -5.65
C THR A 3 16.00 17.54 -7.14
N SER A 4 15.25 16.55 -7.63
CA SER A 4 15.08 16.25 -9.05
C SER A 4 14.91 17.54 -9.83
N ASN A 5 15.86 17.85 -10.71
CA ASN A 5 15.87 18.99 -11.62
C ASN A 5 14.51 19.12 -12.31
N THR A 6 13.64 19.97 -11.78
CA THR A 6 12.32 20.22 -12.34
C THR A 6 12.29 21.68 -12.74
N ASN A 7 12.04 21.93 -14.04
CA ASN A 7 11.80 23.27 -14.59
C ASN A 7 10.45 23.84 -14.12
N LEU A 8 10.09 23.58 -12.87
CA LEU A 8 8.85 24.00 -12.23
C LEU A 8 9.16 25.16 -11.30
N THR A 9 8.30 26.16 -11.33
CA THR A 9 8.36 27.29 -10.41
C THR A 9 7.86 26.87 -9.02
N ASP A 10 8.27 27.60 -7.97
CA ASP A 10 7.83 27.33 -6.60
C ASP A 10 6.30 27.29 -6.46
N GLN A 11 5.59 28.12 -7.22
CA GLN A 11 4.12 28.12 -7.26
C GLN A 11 3.58 26.84 -7.89
N GLU A 12 4.19 26.34 -8.95
CA GLU A 12 3.74 25.11 -9.60
C GLU A 12 3.99 23.88 -8.73
N ILE A 13 5.11 23.85 -8.01
CA ILE A 13 5.41 22.83 -7.00
C ILE A 13 4.34 22.86 -5.91
N LEU A 14 4.08 24.03 -5.32
CA LEU A 14 3.07 24.20 -4.27
C LEU A 14 1.67 23.80 -4.76
N PHE A 15 1.33 24.11 -6.02
CA PHE A 15 0.07 23.67 -6.62
C PHE A 15 -0.04 22.15 -6.70
N CYS A 16 1.02 21.46 -7.11
CA CYS A 16 1.04 20.01 -7.22
C CYS A 16 0.95 19.34 -5.85
N ASP A 17 1.72 19.82 -4.86
CA ASP A 17 1.71 19.30 -3.50
C ASP A 17 0.32 19.46 -2.85
N LEU A 18 -0.29 20.64 -2.99
CA LEU A 18 -1.63 20.91 -2.48
C LEU A 18 -2.71 20.10 -3.21
N PHE A 19 -2.52 19.84 -4.51
CA PHE A 19 -3.45 19.02 -5.28
C PHE A 19 -3.37 17.53 -4.94
N ALA A 20 -2.15 16.99 -4.75
CA ALA A 20 -1.91 15.58 -4.47
C ALA A 20 -2.12 15.21 -3.00
N HIS A 21 -1.68 16.06 -2.06
CA HIS A 21 -1.65 15.76 -0.63
C HIS A 21 -2.52 16.69 0.22
N GLY A 22 -3.12 17.71 -0.37
CA GLY A 22 -3.97 18.65 0.36
C GLY A 22 -5.25 17.99 0.90
N GLU A 23 -5.70 18.47 2.05
CA GLU A 23 -7.00 18.07 2.59
C GLU A 23 -8.15 18.78 1.87
N ALA A 24 -9.39 18.36 2.12
CA ALA A 24 -10.57 19.06 1.61
C ALA A 24 -10.58 20.52 2.12
N PRO A 25 -10.82 21.53 1.26
CA PRO A 25 -11.43 21.46 -0.08
C PRO A 25 -10.45 21.39 -1.27
N PHE A 26 -9.16 21.17 -1.03
CA PHE A 26 -8.09 21.29 -2.03
C PHE A 26 -7.71 19.97 -2.69
N GLY A 27 -7.58 18.88 -1.92
CA GLY A 27 -7.20 17.56 -2.46
C GLY A 27 -8.05 17.13 -3.66
N GLY A 28 -7.41 16.89 -4.80
CA GLY A 28 -8.07 16.54 -6.06
C GLY A 28 -8.88 17.66 -6.73
N ASN A 29 -8.92 18.87 -6.14
CA ASN A 29 -9.66 20.01 -6.67
C ASN A 29 -8.73 21.06 -7.28
N ALA A 30 -8.38 20.83 -8.55
CA ALA A 30 -7.47 21.69 -9.31
C ALA A 30 -7.87 23.17 -9.29
N ALA A 31 -9.17 23.47 -9.33
CA ALA A 31 -9.65 24.85 -9.34
C ALA A 31 -9.40 25.56 -8.01
N ARG A 32 -9.58 24.86 -6.88
CA ARG A 32 -9.32 25.42 -5.54
C ARG A 32 -7.82 25.56 -5.29
N CYS A 33 -7.01 24.58 -5.66
CA CYS A 33 -5.54 24.69 -5.55
C CYS A 33 -5.01 25.87 -6.38
N TYR A 34 -5.51 26.04 -7.61
CA TYR A 34 -5.06 27.14 -8.47
C TYR A 34 -5.49 28.51 -7.94
N GLN A 35 -6.69 28.60 -7.35
CA GLN A 35 -7.17 29.82 -6.69
C GLN A 35 -6.27 30.22 -5.53
N GLU A 36 -5.89 29.26 -4.69
CA GLU A 36 -5.08 29.50 -3.49
C GLU A 36 -3.65 29.89 -3.84
N VAL A 37 -3.04 29.18 -4.80
CA VAL A 37 -1.61 29.35 -5.11
C VAL A 37 -1.34 30.55 -6.01
N PHE A 38 -2.22 30.83 -6.98
CA PHE A 38 -2.04 31.92 -7.94
C PHE A 38 -2.91 33.13 -7.65
N ASN A 39 -3.68 33.12 -6.55
CA ASN A 39 -4.65 34.15 -6.17
C ASN A 39 -5.64 34.51 -7.30
N ASP A 40 -5.95 33.57 -8.21
CA ASP A 40 -6.81 33.81 -9.38
C ASP A 40 -8.28 33.47 -9.07
N THR A 41 -9.09 34.48 -8.77
CA THR A 41 -10.53 34.34 -8.52
C THR A 41 -11.39 34.46 -9.79
N SER A 42 -10.79 34.44 -10.99
CA SER A 42 -11.51 34.62 -12.24
C SER A 42 -12.42 33.45 -12.61
N LYS A 43 -13.38 33.69 -13.51
CA LYS A 43 -14.21 32.62 -14.10
C LYS A 43 -13.41 31.61 -14.93
N ARG A 44 -12.14 31.91 -15.27
CA ARG A 44 -11.26 31.07 -16.08
C ARG A 44 -10.35 30.16 -15.23
N THR A 45 -10.40 30.25 -13.90
CA THR A 45 -9.51 29.46 -13.03
C THR A 45 -9.61 27.96 -13.32
N LYS A 46 -10.83 27.43 -13.53
CA LYS A 46 -11.02 26.01 -13.88
C LYS A 46 -10.25 25.59 -15.14
N SER A 47 -10.32 26.39 -16.20
CA SER A 47 -9.64 26.06 -17.47
C SER A 47 -8.14 26.30 -17.40
N ARG A 48 -7.68 27.25 -16.60
CA ARG A 48 -6.24 27.48 -16.34
C ARG A 48 -5.63 26.34 -15.51
N ALA A 49 -6.30 25.92 -14.45
CA ALA A 49 -5.88 24.79 -13.63
C ALA A 49 -5.82 23.49 -14.46
N ALA A 50 -6.84 23.22 -15.28
CA ALA A 50 -6.84 22.07 -16.17
C ALA A 50 -5.69 22.11 -17.20
N ARG A 51 -5.37 23.30 -17.73
CA ARG A 51 -4.24 23.50 -18.64
C ARG A 51 -2.90 23.27 -17.95
N LEU A 52 -2.77 23.71 -16.69
CA LEU A 52 -1.57 23.48 -15.89
C LEU A 52 -1.35 21.98 -15.67
N LEU A 53 -2.39 21.25 -15.27
CA LEU A 53 -2.34 19.79 -15.08
C LEU A 53 -2.07 18.99 -16.37
N ALA A 54 -2.35 19.57 -17.53
CA ALA A 54 -2.10 18.93 -18.82
C ALA A 54 -0.64 19.09 -19.31
N ARG A 55 0.20 19.86 -18.61
CA ARG A 55 1.61 20.04 -18.97
C ARG A 55 2.43 18.80 -18.60
N PRO A 56 3.32 18.31 -19.48
CA PRO A 56 4.05 17.08 -19.24
C PRO A 56 4.96 17.17 -18.01
N GLU A 57 5.62 18.31 -17.78
CA GLU A 57 6.47 18.52 -16.59
C GLU A 57 5.67 18.46 -15.27
N ILE A 58 4.43 18.94 -15.27
CA ILE A 58 3.53 18.87 -14.09
C ILE A 58 3.09 17.44 -13.84
N GLN A 59 2.74 16.71 -14.91
CA GLN A 59 2.34 15.31 -14.81
C GLN A 59 3.49 14.42 -14.33
N GLU A 60 4.72 14.68 -14.78
CA GLU A 60 5.91 13.97 -14.34
C GLU A 60 6.20 14.21 -12.85
N TYR A 61 6.05 15.45 -12.38
CA TYR A 61 6.18 15.77 -10.95
C TYR A 61 5.07 15.16 -10.10
N LEU A 62 3.81 15.21 -10.53
CA LEU A 62 2.71 14.54 -9.81
C LEU A 62 2.95 13.03 -9.71
N LYS A 63 3.48 12.41 -10.77
CA LYS A 63 3.85 11.00 -10.76
C LYS A 63 4.98 10.72 -9.76
N SER A 64 5.97 11.60 -9.64
CA SER A 64 7.04 11.42 -8.66
C SER A 64 6.54 11.55 -7.21
N LEU A 65 5.54 12.41 -6.96
CA LEU A 65 4.85 12.47 -5.66
C LEU A 65 4.09 11.17 -5.34
N ASP A 66 3.40 10.59 -6.32
CA ASP A 66 2.74 9.29 -6.17
C ASP A 66 3.75 8.14 -5.93
N GLU A 67 4.90 8.16 -6.60
CA GLU A 67 5.98 7.19 -6.39
C GLU A 67 6.61 7.34 -5.00
N LEU A 68 6.81 8.57 -4.53
CA LEU A 68 7.32 8.85 -3.19
C LEU A 68 6.34 8.35 -2.12
N THR A 69 5.06 8.68 -2.24
CA THR A 69 4.04 8.21 -1.29
C THR A 69 3.88 6.68 -1.31
N TYR A 70 4.05 6.04 -2.47
CA TYR A 70 4.09 4.59 -2.57
C TYR A 70 5.29 4.00 -1.80
N GLU A 71 6.49 4.55 -2.00
CA GLU A 71 7.67 4.10 -1.26
C GLU A 71 7.54 4.36 0.24
N GLU A 72 7.06 5.55 0.65
CA GLU A 72 6.77 5.86 2.06
C GLU A 72 5.78 4.86 2.68
N ALA A 73 4.68 4.55 1.98
CA ALA A 73 3.72 3.56 2.42
C ALA A 73 4.33 2.16 2.54
N LYS A 74 5.25 1.78 1.64
CA LYS A 74 5.97 0.51 1.65
C LYS A 74 6.99 0.43 2.79
N TYR A 75 7.73 1.50 3.06
CA TYR A 75 8.62 1.60 4.22
C TYR A 75 7.81 1.53 5.51
N MET A 76 6.71 2.29 5.60
CA MET A 76 5.82 2.27 6.76
C MET A 76 5.25 0.87 7.01
N LYS A 77 4.84 0.17 5.95
CA LYS A 77 4.35 -1.21 6.05
C LYS A 77 5.41 -2.17 6.57
N THR A 78 6.65 -2.03 6.11
CA THR A 78 7.80 -2.83 6.57
C THR A 78 8.11 -2.53 8.04
N PHE A 79 8.19 -1.25 8.39
CA PHE A 79 8.42 -0.81 9.77
C PHE A 79 7.35 -1.33 10.73
N LEU A 80 6.07 -1.16 10.40
CA LEU A 80 4.96 -1.67 11.22
C LEU A 80 5.03 -3.19 11.37
N ARG A 81 5.38 -3.92 10.31
CA ARG A 81 5.55 -5.38 10.35
C ARG A 81 6.64 -5.78 11.34
N GLU A 82 7.83 -5.19 11.24
CA GLU A 82 8.97 -5.52 12.11
C GLU A 82 8.65 -5.25 13.58
N ASN A 83 8.00 -4.12 13.88
CA ASN A 83 7.55 -3.79 15.24
C ASN A 83 6.52 -4.80 15.77
N LEU A 84 5.53 -5.18 14.95
CA LEU A 84 4.53 -6.17 15.35
C LEU A 84 5.16 -7.56 15.61
N ILE A 85 6.17 -7.95 14.82
CA ILE A 85 6.93 -9.18 15.06
C ILE A 85 7.70 -9.09 16.38
N SER A 86 8.41 -7.99 16.63
CA SER A 86 9.13 -7.76 17.91
C SER A 86 8.19 -7.90 19.10
N ILE A 87 7.01 -7.26 19.04
CA ILE A 87 6.01 -7.34 20.12
C ILE A 87 5.57 -8.79 20.37
N ILE A 88 5.38 -9.59 19.31
CA ILE A 88 4.99 -11.00 19.44
C ILE A 88 6.12 -11.81 20.11
N GLU A 89 7.37 -11.61 19.69
CA GLU A 89 8.54 -12.30 20.24
C GLU A 89 8.76 -11.94 21.72
N GLU A 90 8.69 -10.66 22.06
CA GLU A 90 8.74 -10.17 23.44
C GLU A 90 7.62 -10.78 24.28
N CYS A 91 6.38 -10.79 23.77
CA CYS A 91 5.25 -11.38 24.49
C CYS A 91 5.35 -12.90 24.67
N SER A 92 6.14 -13.58 23.83
CA SER A 92 6.33 -15.04 23.91
C SER A 92 7.31 -15.45 25.01
N THR A 93 8.23 -14.57 25.40
CA THR A 93 9.32 -14.87 26.35
C THR A 93 9.22 -14.07 27.65
N ALA A 94 8.43 -13.00 27.70
CA ALA A 94 8.33 -12.13 28.87
C ALA A 94 7.55 -12.75 30.04
N GLU A 95 8.18 -12.76 31.21
CA GLU A 95 7.51 -13.01 32.49
C GLU A 95 7.15 -11.68 33.17
N LEU A 96 5.86 -11.38 33.29
CA LEU A 96 5.40 -10.20 34.03
C LEU A 96 5.47 -10.46 35.54
N ARG A 97 6.07 -9.52 36.28
CA ARG A 97 6.12 -9.54 37.74
C ARG A 97 5.52 -8.26 38.30
N ASP A 98 4.76 -8.37 39.39
CA ASP A 98 4.24 -7.18 40.08
C ASP A 98 5.36 -6.47 40.88
N ARG A 99 5.01 -5.33 41.49
CA ARG A 99 5.93 -4.56 42.34
C ARG A 99 6.46 -5.34 43.56
N LYS A 100 5.79 -6.42 43.96
CA LYS A 100 6.16 -7.31 45.06
C LYS A 100 6.93 -8.56 44.58
N GLY A 101 7.21 -8.67 43.27
CA GLY A 101 7.94 -9.78 42.66
C GLY A 101 7.09 -11.00 42.29
N VAL A 102 5.76 -10.91 42.40
CA VAL A 102 4.84 -12.03 42.10
C VAL A 102 4.63 -12.15 40.60
N ILE A 103 4.86 -13.35 40.06
CA ILE A 103 4.65 -13.68 38.65
C ILE A 103 3.15 -13.55 38.33
N GLN A 104 2.84 -12.75 37.31
CA GLN A 104 1.50 -12.51 36.82
C GLN A 104 1.09 -13.53 35.76
N SER A 105 -0.22 -13.70 35.60
CA SER A 105 -0.77 -14.59 34.58
C SER A 105 -0.31 -14.18 33.17
N PRO A 106 0.13 -15.12 32.33
CA PRO A 106 0.50 -14.84 30.93
C PRO A 106 -0.67 -14.40 30.04
N ALA A 107 -1.91 -14.41 30.54
CA ALA A 107 -3.09 -14.08 29.76
C ALA A 107 -3.03 -12.68 29.11
N ALA A 108 -2.50 -11.69 29.82
CA ALA A 108 -2.36 -10.33 29.30
C ALA A 108 -1.40 -10.26 28.10
N MET A 109 -0.20 -10.85 28.23
CA MET A 109 0.80 -10.87 27.16
C MET A 109 0.33 -11.66 25.94
N ARG A 110 -0.36 -12.80 26.17
CA ARG A 110 -0.99 -13.56 25.07
C ARG A 110 -2.05 -12.75 24.33
N SER A 111 -2.86 -11.97 25.04
CA SER A 111 -3.85 -11.09 24.41
C SER A 111 -3.19 -10.03 23.53
N ILE A 112 -2.09 -9.42 23.99
CA ILE A 112 -1.33 -8.43 23.23
C ILE A 112 -0.74 -9.08 21.97
N ALA A 113 -0.11 -10.25 22.10
CA ALA A 113 0.43 -11.00 20.98
C ALA A 113 -0.64 -11.34 19.94
N VAL A 114 -1.82 -11.81 20.36
CA VAL A 114 -2.94 -12.12 19.45
C VAL A 114 -3.42 -10.87 18.72
N ASN A 115 -3.51 -9.73 19.40
CA ASN A 115 -3.89 -8.46 18.76
C ASN A 115 -2.85 -8.00 17.74
N ALA A 116 -1.55 -8.15 18.04
CA ALA A 116 -0.48 -7.85 17.09
C ALA A 116 -0.53 -8.78 15.86
N VAL A 117 -0.76 -10.08 16.06
CA VAL A 117 -0.97 -11.05 14.97
C VAL A 117 -2.18 -10.67 14.11
N LYS A 118 -3.29 -10.24 14.73
CA LYS A 118 -4.48 -9.79 14.00
C LYS A 118 -4.18 -8.57 13.12
N ALA A 119 -3.47 -7.58 13.66
CA ALA A 119 -3.03 -6.41 12.90
C ALA A 119 -2.11 -6.79 11.72
N LEU A 120 -1.21 -7.77 11.90
CA LEU A 120 -0.39 -8.32 10.80
C LEU A 120 -1.24 -8.98 9.71
N MET A 121 -2.28 -9.73 10.08
CA MET A 121 -3.21 -10.35 9.12
C MET A 121 -4.00 -9.31 8.32
N GLU A 122 -4.33 -8.17 8.92
CA GLU A 122 -5.00 -7.05 8.23
C GLU A 122 -4.04 -6.33 7.27
N LEU A 123 -2.76 -6.14 7.67
CA LEU A 123 -1.72 -5.58 6.79
C LEU A 123 -1.40 -6.50 5.58
N TYR A 124 -1.47 -7.82 5.79
CA TYR A 124 -1.19 -8.84 4.78
C TYR A 124 -2.33 -9.86 4.73
N PRO A 125 -3.46 -9.53 4.07
CA PRO A 125 -4.58 -10.45 3.98
C PRO A 125 -4.16 -11.70 3.19
N VAL A 126 -3.96 -12.81 3.91
CA VAL A 126 -3.51 -14.10 3.36
C VAL A 126 -4.47 -14.64 2.30
N LYS A 127 -5.74 -14.21 2.32
CA LYS A 127 -6.80 -14.65 1.39
C LYS A 127 -6.68 -14.05 -0.02
N ALA A 128 -6.11 -12.85 -0.19
CA ALA A 128 -6.03 -12.19 -1.50
C ALA A 128 -4.96 -12.81 -2.44
N ALA A 129 -4.01 -13.57 -1.90
CA ALA A 129 -2.94 -14.19 -2.68
C ALA A 129 -3.38 -15.49 -3.38
N GLN A 130 -4.47 -16.14 -2.95
CA GLN A 130 -4.95 -17.37 -3.58
C GLN A 130 -5.94 -17.12 -4.73
N GLU A 131 -6.68 -16.01 -4.73
CA GLU A 131 -7.68 -15.74 -5.79
C GLU A 131 -7.03 -15.25 -7.09
N ASN A 132 -5.90 -14.54 -7.03
CA ASN A 132 -5.28 -13.94 -8.23
C ASN A 132 -4.43 -14.91 -9.08
N LYS A 133 -4.24 -16.17 -8.63
CA LYS A 133 -3.56 -17.24 -9.40
C LYS A 133 -4.52 -18.23 -10.06
N LEU A 134 -5.84 -18.06 -9.89
CA LEU A 134 -6.88 -18.96 -10.41
C LEU A 134 -7.96 -18.20 -11.19
N LYS A 135 -7.59 -17.16 -11.94
CA LYS A 135 -8.39 -16.73 -13.09
C LYS A 135 -8.11 -17.66 -14.27
N ILE A 136 -8.71 -18.85 -14.23
CA ILE A 136 -9.01 -19.59 -15.45
C ILE A 136 -10.17 -18.82 -16.08
N GLU A 137 -9.88 -17.91 -17.01
CA GLU A 137 -10.89 -17.30 -17.85
C GLU A 137 -11.42 -18.37 -18.82
N GLY A 138 -12.36 -19.18 -18.33
CA GLY A 138 -13.15 -20.09 -19.14
C GLY A 138 -14.25 -19.30 -19.85
N SER A 139 -13.88 -18.58 -20.90
CA SER A 139 -14.81 -18.01 -21.87
C SER A 139 -14.53 -18.60 -23.26
N GLY A 140 -15.10 -19.77 -23.53
CA GLY A 140 -15.12 -20.40 -24.85
C GLY A 140 -14.77 -21.89 -24.83
N GLU A 141 -15.73 -22.72 -25.26
CA GLU A 141 -15.62 -24.13 -25.67
C GLU A 141 -14.20 -24.74 -25.71
N GLY A 142 -13.80 -25.44 -24.64
CA GLY A 142 -12.54 -26.17 -24.63
C GLY A 142 -12.45 -27.05 -23.39
N GLY A 143 -12.97 -28.27 -23.49
CA GLY A 143 -12.98 -29.24 -22.39
C GLY A 143 -11.59 -29.47 -21.78
N ILE A 144 -11.52 -29.44 -20.45
CA ILE A 144 -10.33 -29.82 -19.70
C ILE A 144 -10.10 -31.33 -19.93
N THR A 145 -9.08 -31.67 -20.71
CA THR A 145 -8.72 -33.08 -20.96
C THR A 145 -7.56 -33.45 -20.04
N PHE A 146 -7.80 -34.37 -19.09
CA PHE A 146 -6.75 -34.94 -18.26
C PHE A 146 -6.15 -36.14 -19.00
N ASN A 147 -4.90 -36.03 -19.44
CA ASN A 147 -4.16 -37.20 -19.90
C ASN A 147 -3.73 -38.03 -18.69
N VAL A 148 -4.43 -39.13 -18.46
CA VAL A 148 -4.05 -40.15 -17.47
C VAL A 148 -3.04 -41.08 -18.12
N ILE A 149 -1.78 -41.04 -17.68
CA ILE A 149 -0.76 -42.02 -18.08
C ILE A 149 -0.88 -43.22 -17.15
N MET A 150 -1.28 -44.37 -17.68
CA MET A 150 -1.34 -45.63 -16.94
C MET A 150 0.04 -46.32 -17.03
N PRO A 151 0.71 -46.66 -15.91
CA PRO A 151 1.99 -47.35 -15.96
C PRO A 151 1.81 -48.76 -16.53
N GLU A 152 2.70 -49.16 -17.44
CA GLU A 152 2.70 -50.50 -18.02
C GLU A 152 2.99 -51.54 -16.92
N GLN A 153 2.13 -52.57 -16.85
CA GLN A 153 2.38 -53.70 -15.97
C GLN A 153 3.57 -54.52 -16.49
N PRO A 154 4.52 -54.91 -15.62
CA PRO A 154 5.67 -55.69 -16.06
C PRO A 154 5.20 -57.05 -16.59
N LYS A 155 5.56 -57.37 -17.84
CA LYS A 155 5.38 -58.70 -18.42
C LYS A 155 6.15 -59.71 -17.56
N GLN A 156 5.45 -60.68 -16.99
CA GLN A 156 6.08 -61.91 -16.50
C GLN A 156 6.49 -62.73 -17.73
N GLU A 157 7.79 -62.82 -17.98
CA GLU A 157 8.34 -63.84 -18.87
C GLU A 157 8.29 -65.20 -18.16
N SER A 158 7.73 -66.17 -18.87
CA SER A 158 7.51 -67.56 -18.49
C SER A 158 8.80 -68.36 -18.30
#